data_AF-A0A8T5RX40-F1
#
_entry.id   AF-A0A8T5RX40-F1
#
_cell.length_a   1.000
_cell.length_b   1.000
_cell.length_c   1.000
_cell.angle_alpha   90.00
_cell.angle_beta   90.00
_cell.angle_gamma   90.00
#
_symmetry.space_group_name_H-M   'P 1'
#
loop_
_entity.id
_entity.type
_entity.pdbx_description
1 polymer ?
#
loop_
_entity_poly.entity_id
_entity_poly.type
_entity_poly.pdbx_seq_one_letter_code
_entity_poly.pdbx_strand_id
1 'polypeptide(L)'
;VDSVAALNKPINKALESYLNSVVSTEDNDFWHIRSISRVNEEILNRLSQSEQRLMIIVPKLEDHITLDDFKNISKSLKIEIASSEPHTNSRVKKLEELKNLEYRVLINDNVFICKSDDNYFLIGIIKENSPNSLQDFIGFATSNKSLIKLFLFVVNAVWDTASSSLHETPRSLGMSIPKENKVVKVTNPISSTHFKTPQKKPTTPPTEKPTSAKTKISDEVKTNEKISNITEKLQSEIEKPPKKVDTLPPPTKTKETIKVDNDSAMLIKNSFKTLIQKLHKLNGEEFSKEMENIAELILEKKGFSVTLHKIRSKINQYKNHLGHLNDVDISHIIESIEEWENHIL
;
A
#
# COMPACT_ATOMS: atom_id res chain seq x y z
N VAL A 1 7.18 32.14 32.13
CA VAL A 1 7.32 31.35 30.88
C VAL A 1 7.58 29.88 31.20
N ASP A 2 8.35 29.58 32.26
CA ASP A 2 8.65 28.20 32.68
C ASP A 2 7.46 27.36 33.14
N SER A 3 6.40 27.99 33.68
CA SER A 3 5.20 27.27 34.12
C SER A 3 4.36 26.68 32.98
N VAL A 4 4.47 27.21 31.76
CA VAL A 4 3.77 26.66 30.58
C VAL A 4 4.58 25.50 29.98
N ALA A 5 5.91 25.62 29.97
CA ALA A 5 6.80 24.53 29.55
C ALA A 5 6.71 23.29 30.46
N ALA A 6 6.44 23.49 31.76
CA ALA A 6 6.26 22.42 32.73
C ALA A 6 5.01 21.54 32.47
N LEU A 7 4.00 22.04 31.74
CA LEU A 7 2.79 21.29 31.38
C LEU A 7 2.99 20.35 30.18
N ASN A 8 3.99 20.60 29.33
CA ASN A 8 4.25 19.76 28.16
C ASN A 8 4.72 18.37 28.56
N LYS A 9 5.49 18.25 29.65
CA LYS A 9 6.07 16.97 30.06
C LYS A 9 5.01 15.97 30.58
N PRO A 10 4.05 16.35 31.44
CA PRO A 10 2.92 15.49 31.80
C PRO A 10 2.04 15.10 30.61
N ILE A 11 1.78 16.04 29.69
CA ILE A 11 0.94 15.79 28.50
C ILE A 11 1.64 14.78 27.57
N ASN A 12 2.92 14.98 27.28
CA ASN A 12 3.70 14.04 26.47
C ASN A 12 3.76 12.67 27.14
N LYS A 13 3.98 12.62 28.46
CA LYS A 13 3.99 11.36 29.20
C LYS A 13 2.64 10.64 29.18
N ALA A 14 1.53 11.37 29.25
CA ALA A 14 0.18 10.81 29.14
C ALA A 14 -0.10 10.28 27.72
N LEU A 15 0.31 11.02 26.68
CA LEU A 15 0.19 10.60 25.29
C LEU A 15 1.08 9.38 24.99
N GLU A 16 2.32 9.38 25.44
CA GLU A 16 3.24 8.24 25.34
C GLU A 16 2.68 7.02 26.10
N SER A 17 2.14 7.22 27.30
CA SER A 17 1.51 6.13 28.05
C SER A 17 0.28 5.57 27.35
N TYR A 18 -0.54 6.42 26.72
CA TYR A 18 -1.70 6.00 25.95
C TYR A 18 -1.25 5.23 24.69
N LEU A 19 -0.32 5.79 23.91
CA LEU A 19 0.27 5.13 22.75
C LEU A 19 0.89 3.79 23.14
N ASN A 20 1.70 3.73 24.19
CA ASN A 20 2.30 2.48 24.66
C ASN A 20 1.25 1.51 25.18
N SER A 21 0.18 1.95 25.84
CA SER A 21 -0.90 1.04 26.28
C SER A 21 -1.73 0.49 25.12
N VAL A 22 -1.87 1.26 24.03
CA VAL A 22 -2.58 0.86 22.81
C VAL A 22 -1.69 0.00 21.89
N VAL A 23 -0.37 0.19 21.95
CA VAL A 23 0.63 -0.50 21.12
C VAL A 23 1.22 -1.74 21.82
N SER A 24 1.17 -1.82 23.15
CA SER A 24 1.75 -2.94 23.94
C SER A 24 0.85 -4.18 24.05
N THR A 25 -0.29 -4.23 23.36
CA THR A 25 -0.97 -5.51 23.16
C THR A 25 -0.21 -6.28 22.09
N GLU A 26 0.27 -7.47 22.42
CA GLU A 26 0.96 -8.45 21.54
C GLU A 26 0.12 -8.91 20.33
N ASP A 27 -0.92 -8.18 19.97
CA ASP A 27 -1.79 -8.45 18.85
C ASP A 27 -1.10 -8.03 17.55
N ASN A 28 -0.93 -8.99 16.65
CA ASN A 28 -0.43 -8.85 15.27
C ASN A 28 -1.31 -7.95 14.38
N ASP A 29 -2.15 -7.10 14.98
CA ASP A 29 -3.18 -6.30 14.33
C ASP A 29 -2.66 -4.96 13.83
N PHE A 30 -1.38 -4.63 14.00
CA PHE A 30 -0.75 -3.41 13.49
C PHE A 30 0.66 -3.69 12.98
N TRP A 31 0.98 -3.29 11.76
CA TRP A 31 2.32 -3.45 11.20
C TRP A 31 2.70 -2.34 10.24
N HIS A 32 4.00 -2.08 10.16
CA HIS A 32 4.55 -1.05 9.28
C HIS A 32 4.72 -1.58 7.86
N ILE A 33 4.51 -0.71 6.87
CA ILE A 33 4.77 -1.00 5.47
C ILE A 33 5.79 0.02 4.97
N ARG A 34 6.83 -0.48 4.30
CA ARG A 34 8.00 0.32 3.87
C ARG A 34 8.20 0.36 2.37
N SER A 35 7.53 -0.50 1.61
CA SER A 35 7.67 -0.55 0.16
C SER A 35 6.34 -0.56 -0.57
N ILE A 36 6.31 0.05 -1.75
CA ILE A 36 5.17 0.01 -2.67
C ILE A 36 4.86 -1.43 -3.09
N SER A 37 5.88 -2.26 -3.31
CA SER A 37 5.66 -3.67 -3.64
C SER A 37 4.82 -4.39 -2.58
N ARG A 38 5.09 -4.11 -1.30
CA ARG A 38 4.30 -4.69 -0.21
C ARG A 38 2.89 -4.12 -0.17
N VAL A 39 2.71 -2.83 -0.48
CA VAL A 39 1.37 -2.24 -0.62
C VAL A 39 0.58 -2.97 -1.72
N ASN A 40 1.19 -3.19 -2.89
CA ASN A 40 0.54 -3.90 -4.00
C ASN A 40 0.13 -5.33 -3.62
N GLU A 41 0.99 -6.08 -2.92
CA GLU A 41 0.64 -7.40 -2.37
C GLU A 41 -0.59 -7.34 -1.45
N GLU A 42 -0.63 -6.35 -0.56
CA GLU A 42 -1.77 -6.17 0.35
C GLU A 42 -3.05 -5.85 -0.42
N ILE A 43 -3.02 -4.99 -1.45
CA ILE A 43 -4.19 -4.71 -2.31
C ILE A 43 -4.71 -6.01 -2.94
N LEU A 44 -3.83 -6.79 -3.57
CA LEU A 44 -4.22 -8.03 -4.25
C LEU A 44 -4.80 -9.05 -3.27
N ASN A 45 -4.17 -9.18 -2.10
CA ASN A 45 -4.69 -10.02 -1.04
C ASN A 45 -6.11 -9.56 -0.62
N ARG A 46 -6.34 -8.25 -0.45
CA ARG A 46 -7.66 -7.72 -0.09
C ARG A 46 -8.68 -7.81 -1.21
N LEU A 47 -8.31 -7.67 -2.48
CA LEU A 47 -9.20 -7.93 -3.61
C LEU A 47 -9.76 -9.36 -3.57
N SER A 48 -8.96 -10.33 -3.13
CA SER A 48 -9.37 -11.74 -3.01
C SER A 48 -10.16 -12.08 -1.74
N GLN A 49 -9.96 -11.33 -0.65
CA GLN A 49 -10.53 -11.62 0.66
C GLN A 49 -11.75 -10.77 1.03
N SER A 50 -11.97 -9.62 0.37
CA SER A 50 -13.07 -8.72 0.72
C SER A 50 -14.41 -9.29 0.29
N GLU A 51 -15.42 -9.15 1.16
CA GLU A 51 -16.76 -9.69 0.91
C GLU A 51 -17.75 -8.61 0.46
N GLN A 52 -17.69 -7.42 1.07
CA GLN A 52 -18.74 -6.40 0.94
C GLN A 52 -18.26 -5.14 0.25
N ARG A 53 -17.17 -4.53 0.75
CA ARG A 53 -16.67 -3.24 0.25
C ARG A 53 -15.16 -3.16 0.31
N LEU A 54 -14.56 -2.72 -0.80
CA LEU A 54 -13.14 -2.43 -0.90
C LEU A 54 -12.94 -1.02 -1.47
N MET A 55 -12.31 -0.14 -0.69
CA MET A 55 -11.96 1.21 -1.11
C MET A 55 -10.45 1.34 -1.26
N ILE A 56 -10.00 1.80 -2.42
CA ILE A 56 -8.59 1.96 -2.77
C ILE A 56 -8.37 3.38 -3.29
N ILE A 57 -7.50 4.15 -2.64
CA ILE A 57 -7.11 5.49 -3.03
C ILE A 57 -5.63 5.47 -3.30
N VAL A 58 -5.26 5.73 -4.55
CA VAL A 58 -3.87 5.60 -5.03
C VAL A 58 -3.47 6.82 -5.83
N PRO A 59 -2.18 7.15 -5.93
CA PRO A 59 -1.75 8.29 -6.74
C PRO A 59 -1.96 8.05 -8.23
N LYS A 60 -1.43 6.92 -8.72
CA LYS A 60 -1.54 6.46 -10.10
C LYS A 60 -2.04 5.04 -10.15
N LEU A 61 -3.19 4.84 -10.74
CA LEU A 61 -3.79 3.54 -10.95
C LEU A 61 -2.84 2.56 -11.65
N GLU A 62 -2.07 3.04 -12.63
CA GLU A 62 -1.26 2.17 -13.49
C GLU A 62 -0.10 1.44 -12.81
N ASP A 63 0.36 1.97 -11.69
CA ASP A 63 1.51 1.46 -10.92
C ASP A 63 1.09 0.43 -9.86
N HIS A 64 -0.21 0.36 -9.54
CA HIS A 64 -0.71 -0.40 -8.40
C HIS A 64 -1.70 -1.50 -8.77
N ILE A 65 -2.51 -1.32 -9.82
CA ILE A 65 -3.58 -2.26 -10.16
C ILE A 65 -3.71 -2.44 -11.67
N THR A 66 -3.84 -3.69 -12.09
CA THR A 66 -4.09 -4.07 -13.47
C THR A 66 -5.54 -4.49 -13.68
N LEU A 67 -6.04 -4.39 -14.91
CA LEU A 67 -7.41 -4.83 -15.24
C LEU A 67 -7.61 -6.34 -15.02
N ASP A 68 -6.53 -7.12 -15.09
CA ASP A 68 -6.58 -8.57 -14.90
C ASP A 68 -6.86 -8.95 -13.45
N ASP A 69 -6.48 -8.10 -12.50
CA ASP A 69 -6.73 -8.30 -11.07
C ASP A 69 -8.23 -8.32 -10.74
N PHE A 70 -9.08 -7.76 -11.62
CA PHE A 70 -10.53 -7.70 -11.43
C PHE A 70 -11.31 -8.88 -12.05
N LYS A 71 -10.66 -9.76 -12.81
CA LYS A 71 -11.35 -10.83 -13.56
C LYS A 71 -12.09 -11.83 -12.68
N ASN A 72 -11.57 -12.10 -11.48
CA ASN A 72 -12.06 -13.15 -10.58
C ASN A 72 -12.74 -12.60 -9.32
N ILE A 73 -13.14 -11.32 -9.32
CA ILE A 73 -13.71 -10.70 -8.12
C ILE A 73 -15.19 -11.07 -7.98
N SER A 74 -15.63 -11.24 -6.73
CA SER A 74 -17.05 -11.45 -6.43
C SER A 74 -17.90 -10.30 -6.96
N LYS A 75 -18.98 -10.62 -7.67
CA LYS A 75 -19.97 -9.64 -8.15
C LYS A 75 -20.69 -8.91 -7.01
N SER A 76 -20.66 -9.45 -5.79
CA SER A 76 -21.22 -8.81 -4.60
C SER A 76 -20.33 -7.73 -3.99
N LEU A 77 -19.03 -7.76 -4.28
CA LEU A 77 -18.07 -6.83 -3.71
C LEU A 77 -18.24 -5.46 -4.37
N LYS A 78 -18.58 -4.42 -3.59
CA LYS A 78 -18.54 -3.03 -4.03
C LYS A 78 -17.09 -2.54 -4.01
N ILE A 79 -16.57 -2.15 -5.16
CA ILE A 79 -15.21 -1.61 -5.29
C ILE A 79 -15.30 -0.10 -5.49
N GLU A 80 -14.49 0.65 -4.78
CA GLU A 80 -14.38 2.10 -4.87
C GLU A 80 -12.92 2.47 -5.10
N ILE A 81 -12.62 3.14 -6.22
CA ILE A 81 -11.27 3.52 -6.59
C ILE A 81 -11.21 5.04 -6.78
N ALA A 82 -10.21 5.68 -6.16
CA ALA A 82 -9.88 7.07 -6.48
C ALA A 82 -8.41 7.21 -6.86
N SER A 83 -8.13 7.89 -7.97
CA SER A 83 -6.76 8.22 -8.37
C SER A 83 -6.67 9.48 -9.23
N SER A 84 -5.44 9.90 -9.55
CA SER A 84 -5.18 11.13 -10.31
C SER A 84 -5.49 11.01 -11.80
N GLU A 85 -5.72 9.81 -12.32
CA GLU A 85 -6.04 9.64 -13.74
C GLU A 85 -7.44 10.18 -14.09
N PRO A 86 -7.57 10.96 -15.18
CA PRO A 86 -8.87 11.45 -15.61
C PRO A 86 -9.73 10.32 -16.20
N HIS A 87 -11.06 10.49 -16.16
CA HIS A 87 -12.03 9.60 -16.81
C HIS A 87 -11.81 9.39 -18.32
N THR A 88 -11.03 10.26 -18.97
CA THR A 88 -10.66 10.10 -20.38
C THR A 88 -9.64 8.97 -20.61
N ASN A 89 -8.92 8.54 -19.57
CA ASN A 89 -7.93 7.48 -19.60
C ASN A 89 -8.57 6.13 -20.01
N SER A 90 -7.91 5.40 -20.92
CA SER A 90 -8.44 4.14 -21.47
C SER A 90 -8.55 3.02 -20.43
N ARG A 91 -7.72 3.00 -19.38
CA ARG A 91 -7.81 2.03 -18.28
C ARG A 91 -8.99 2.36 -17.38
N VAL A 92 -9.18 3.63 -17.05
CA VAL A 92 -10.31 4.10 -16.24
C VAL A 92 -11.63 3.75 -16.90
N LYS A 93 -11.78 4.02 -18.21
CA LYS A 93 -12.98 3.63 -18.97
C LYS A 93 -13.31 2.14 -18.87
N LYS A 94 -12.29 1.28 -18.94
CA LYS A 94 -12.47 -0.18 -18.80
C LYS A 94 -12.84 -0.59 -17.38
N LEU A 95 -12.37 0.13 -16.36
CA LEU A 95 -12.80 -0.10 -14.98
C LEU A 95 -14.25 0.33 -14.76
N GLU A 96 -14.68 1.44 -15.35
CA GLU A 96 -16.07 1.93 -15.27
C GLU A 96 -17.08 1.00 -15.94
N GLU A 97 -16.65 0.15 -16.87
CA GLU A 97 -17.49 -0.91 -17.44
C GLU A 97 -17.86 -1.99 -16.41
N LEU A 98 -17.14 -2.09 -15.29
CA LEU A 98 -17.43 -3.03 -14.21
C LEU A 98 -18.58 -2.49 -13.34
N LYS A 99 -19.72 -3.19 -13.36
CA LYS A 99 -20.96 -2.76 -12.68
C LYS A 99 -20.83 -2.58 -11.16
N ASN A 100 -19.86 -3.24 -10.54
CA ASN A 100 -19.62 -3.20 -9.10
C ASN A 100 -18.47 -2.27 -8.70
N LEU A 101 -17.96 -1.46 -9.63
CA LEU A 101 -16.86 -0.53 -9.40
C LEU A 101 -17.32 0.93 -9.56
N GLU A 102 -17.01 1.75 -8.58
CA GLU A 102 -17.16 3.21 -8.61
C GLU A 102 -15.76 3.84 -8.70
N TYR A 103 -15.52 4.61 -9.75
CA TYR A 103 -14.27 5.33 -9.93
C TYR A 103 -14.46 6.85 -9.72
N ARG A 104 -13.50 7.49 -9.05
CA ARG A 104 -13.46 8.95 -8.88
C ARG A 104 -12.08 9.51 -9.20
N VAL A 105 -12.05 10.74 -9.69
CA VAL A 105 -10.80 11.48 -9.93
C VAL A 105 -10.43 12.26 -8.67
N LEU A 106 -9.21 12.07 -8.19
CA LEU A 106 -8.68 12.76 -7.02
C LEU A 106 -7.25 13.22 -7.31
N ILE A 107 -6.96 14.52 -7.16
CA ILE A 107 -5.57 15.00 -7.27
C ILE A 107 -4.82 14.52 -6.02
N ASN A 108 -4.06 13.45 -6.20
CA ASN A 108 -3.34 12.72 -5.18
C ASN A 108 -1.96 12.35 -5.72
N ASP A 109 -0.91 12.95 -5.16
CA ASP A 109 0.45 12.77 -5.68
C ASP A 109 1.18 11.60 -5.01
N ASN A 110 0.88 11.31 -3.73
CA ASN A 110 1.66 10.36 -2.95
C ASN A 110 0.89 9.61 -1.86
N VAL A 111 -0.37 9.93 -1.58
CA VAL A 111 -1.14 9.29 -0.51
C VAL A 111 -1.68 7.94 -0.99
N PHE A 112 -1.58 6.95 -0.12
CA PHE A 112 -2.16 5.64 -0.34
C PHE A 112 -3.13 5.31 0.79
N ILE A 113 -4.35 4.90 0.45
CA ILE A 113 -5.33 4.37 1.40
C ILE A 113 -5.96 3.11 0.82
N CYS A 114 -6.01 2.04 1.61
CA CYS A 114 -6.80 0.85 1.29
C CYS A 114 -7.63 0.44 2.50
N LYS A 115 -8.95 0.38 2.35
CA LYS A 115 -9.89 -0.10 3.37
C LYS A 115 -10.66 -1.28 2.80
N SER A 116 -10.64 -2.41 3.50
CA SER A 116 -11.39 -3.61 3.14
C SER A 116 -12.34 -3.94 4.28
N ASP A 117 -13.63 -3.98 3.96
CA ASP A 117 -14.74 -4.20 4.89
C ASP A 117 -14.54 -3.36 6.18
N ASP A 118 -14.78 -3.92 7.37
CA ASP A 118 -14.49 -3.26 8.65
C ASP A 118 -13.37 -3.96 9.43
N ASN A 119 -12.52 -4.73 8.74
CA ASN A 119 -11.49 -5.57 9.35
C ASN A 119 -10.08 -5.27 8.85
N TYR A 120 -9.90 -4.37 7.87
CA TYR A 120 -8.59 -4.01 7.38
C TYR A 120 -8.51 -2.55 6.93
N PHE A 121 -7.39 -1.92 7.29
CA PHE A 121 -7.06 -0.57 6.87
C PHE A 121 -5.55 -0.44 6.66
N LEU A 122 -5.16 0.19 5.56
CA LEU A 122 -3.79 0.55 5.22
C LEU A 122 -3.78 2.02 4.84
N ILE A 123 -2.81 2.76 5.37
CA ILE A 123 -2.55 4.14 4.98
C ILE A 123 -1.05 4.42 4.94
N GLY A 124 -0.63 5.25 4.00
CA GLY A 124 0.74 5.76 3.98
C GLY A 124 0.98 6.74 2.86
N ILE A 125 2.25 7.09 2.70
CA ILE A 125 2.73 8.03 1.68
C ILE A 125 3.91 7.42 0.91
N ILE A 126 3.95 7.69 -0.38
CA ILE A 126 5.08 7.38 -1.24
C ILE A 126 6.19 8.41 -1.00
N LYS A 127 7.42 7.94 -0.83
CA LYS A 127 8.61 8.79 -0.80
C LYS A 127 9.10 9.02 -2.22
N GLU A 128 8.79 10.18 -2.77
CA GLU A 128 9.39 10.63 -4.02
C GLU A 128 10.92 10.62 -3.90
N ASN A 129 11.59 10.02 -4.90
CA ASN A 129 13.06 9.96 -4.97
C ASN A 129 13.74 9.14 -3.87
N SER A 130 13.08 8.12 -3.31
CA SER A 130 13.77 7.16 -2.44
C SER A 130 14.90 6.46 -3.21
N PRO A 131 16.16 6.50 -2.74
CA PRO A 131 17.26 5.76 -3.38
C PRO A 131 17.11 4.24 -3.22
N ASN A 132 16.25 3.80 -2.30
CA ASN A 132 16.01 2.40 -2.01
C ASN A 132 14.53 2.07 -2.27
N SER A 133 14.25 1.25 -3.27
CA SER A 133 12.91 0.77 -3.63
C SER A 133 12.27 -0.11 -2.54
N LEU A 134 13.05 -0.66 -1.62
CA LEU A 134 12.52 -1.38 -0.45
C LEU A 134 12.03 -0.43 0.67
N GLN A 135 12.27 0.87 0.51
CA GLN A 135 11.93 1.91 1.48
C GLN A 135 11.23 3.13 0.84
N ASP A 136 10.64 2.95 -0.34
CA ASP A 136 9.95 3.98 -1.12
C ASP A 136 8.54 4.31 -0.59
N PHE A 137 8.13 3.72 0.53
CA PHE A 137 6.85 3.97 1.18
C PHE A 137 7.02 4.16 2.70
N ILE A 138 6.15 4.97 3.30
CA ILE A 138 5.98 5.06 4.76
C ILE A 138 4.51 4.92 5.07
N GLY A 139 4.14 3.83 5.72
CA GLY A 139 2.79 3.66 6.20
C GLY A 139 2.65 2.53 7.18
N PHE A 140 1.42 2.22 7.49
CA PHE A 140 1.05 1.09 8.32
C PHE A 140 -0.23 0.46 7.80
N ALA A 141 -0.45 -0.79 8.21
CA ALA A 141 -1.71 -1.47 8.08
C ALA A 141 -2.17 -1.99 9.44
N THR A 142 -3.48 -2.14 9.59
CA THR A 142 -4.11 -2.57 10.82
C THR A 142 -5.37 -3.39 10.55
N SER A 143 -5.58 -4.44 11.35
CA SER A 143 -6.83 -5.19 11.47
C SER A 143 -7.65 -4.82 12.71
N ASN A 144 -7.10 -3.96 13.58
CA ASN A 144 -7.80 -3.50 14.78
C ASN A 144 -9.03 -2.65 14.43
N LYS A 145 -10.23 -3.17 14.71
CA LYS A 145 -11.52 -2.53 14.39
C LYS A 145 -11.69 -1.14 15.02
N SER A 146 -11.14 -0.91 16.21
CA SER A 146 -11.25 0.38 16.89
C SER A 146 -10.42 1.45 16.19
N LEU A 147 -9.20 1.11 15.75
CA LEU A 147 -8.37 2.00 14.94
C LEU A 147 -9.02 2.26 13.57
N ILE A 148 -9.55 1.23 12.92
CA ILE A 148 -10.24 1.38 11.63
C ILE A 148 -11.40 2.38 11.74
N LYS A 149 -12.21 2.28 12.81
CA LYS A 149 -13.31 3.23 13.07
C LYS A 149 -12.83 4.66 13.28
N LEU A 150 -11.68 4.85 13.92
CA LEU A 150 -11.09 6.18 14.11
C LEU A 150 -10.69 6.81 12.76
N PHE A 151 -10.11 6.01 11.86
CA PHE A 151 -9.68 6.49 10.55
C PHE A 151 -10.82 6.63 9.53
N LEU A 152 -12.00 6.05 9.79
CA LEU A 152 -13.14 6.12 8.88
C LEU A 152 -13.51 7.56 8.48
N PHE A 153 -13.41 8.50 9.42
CA PHE A 153 -13.65 9.91 9.14
C PHE A 153 -12.67 10.46 8.09
N VAL A 154 -11.39 10.15 8.22
CA VAL A 154 -10.34 10.58 7.28
C VAL A 154 -10.60 9.97 5.90
N VAL A 155 -10.88 8.67 5.85
CA VAL A 155 -11.15 7.94 4.60
C VAL A 155 -12.34 8.55 3.86
N ASN A 156 -13.46 8.77 4.55
CA ASN A 156 -14.66 9.34 3.94
C ASN A 156 -14.41 10.78 3.50
N ALA A 157 -13.69 11.59 4.29
CA ALA A 157 -13.36 12.96 3.90
C ALA A 157 -12.51 13.00 2.62
N VAL A 158 -11.51 12.11 2.48
CA VAL A 158 -10.70 11.99 1.25
C VAL A 158 -11.57 11.55 0.08
N TRP A 159 -12.43 10.54 0.28
CA TRP A 159 -13.34 10.04 -0.75
C TRP A 159 -14.33 11.11 -1.25
N ASP A 160 -14.88 11.90 -0.32
CA ASP A 160 -15.84 12.97 -0.63
C ASP A 160 -15.18 14.16 -1.35
N THR A 161 -13.86 14.30 -1.26
CA THR A 161 -13.12 15.29 -2.08
C THR A 161 -12.90 14.85 -3.51
N ALA A 162 -13.00 13.55 -3.81
CA ALA A 162 -12.83 13.01 -5.15
C ALA A 162 -14.06 13.31 -6.02
N SER A 163 -13.82 13.72 -7.27
CA SER A 163 -14.86 14.06 -8.23
C SER A 163 -15.38 12.82 -8.95
N SER A 164 -16.70 12.66 -8.98
CA SER A 164 -17.38 11.54 -9.67
C SER A 164 -17.78 11.86 -11.10
N SER A 165 -17.61 13.10 -11.57
CA SER A 165 -18.09 13.51 -12.89
C SER A 165 -16.97 14.00 -13.80
N LEU A 166 -17.14 13.70 -15.10
CA LEU A 166 -16.30 14.17 -16.21
C LEU A 166 -16.17 15.70 -16.31
N HIS A 167 -17.08 16.45 -15.68
CA HIS A 167 -17.18 17.91 -15.80
C HIS A 167 -16.83 18.67 -14.51
N GLU A 168 -16.60 17.97 -13.41
CA GLU A 168 -16.13 18.60 -12.19
C GLU A 168 -14.62 18.81 -12.24
N THR A 169 -14.18 20.00 -11.83
CA THR A 169 -12.76 20.26 -11.63
C THR A 169 -12.31 19.50 -10.39
N PRO A 170 -11.36 18.57 -10.51
CA PRO A 170 -10.96 17.73 -9.39
C PRO A 170 -10.35 18.59 -8.29
N ARG A 171 -10.73 18.31 -7.04
CA ARG A 171 -10.20 19.01 -5.86
C ARG A 171 -8.91 18.32 -5.40
N SER A 172 -7.97 19.10 -4.91
CA SER A 172 -6.69 18.61 -4.38
C SER A 172 -6.79 18.34 -2.88
N LEU A 173 -6.06 17.32 -2.42
CA LEU A 173 -5.90 16.98 -1.00
C LEU A 173 -5.10 18.01 -0.19
N GLY A 174 -4.66 19.11 -0.79
CA GLY A 174 -3.92 20.17 -0.11
C GLY A 174 -4.81 21.22 0.56
N MET A 175 -4.59 21.43 1.87
CA MET A 175 -4.81 22.72 2.53
C MET A 175 -4.28 23.82 1.60
N SER A 176 -5.16 24.69 1.13
CA SER A 176 -4.73 25.87 0.37
C SER A 176 -3.82 26.68 1.29
N ILE A 177 -2.50 26.61 1.06
CA ILE A 177 -1.59 27.65 1.51
C ILE A 177 -2.16 28.93 0.88
N PRO A 178 -2.60 29.92 1.67
CA PRO A 178 -3.13 31.15 1.11
C PRO A 178 -2.03 31.76 0.26
N LYS A 179 -2.18 31.66 -1.07
CA LYS A 179 -1.34 32.42 -1.99
C LYS A 179 -1.56 33.88 -1.62
N GLU A 180 -0.49 34.54 -1.19
CA GLU A 180 -0.44 35.96 -0.93
C GLU A 180 -1.21 36.69 -2.03
N ASN A 181 -2.23 37.43 -1.58
CA ASN A 181 -3.07 38.25 -2.42
C ASN A 181 -2.18 39.13 -3.30
N LYS A 182 -2.19 38.84 -4.60
CA LYS A 182 -1.86 39.85 -5.60
C LYS A 182 -2.80 41.03 -5.35
N VAL A 183 -2.19 42.14 -4.96
CA VAL A 183 -2.79 43.46 -4.76
C VAL A 183 -3.77 43.78 -5.88
N VAL A 184 -5.06 43.62 -5.59
CA VAL A 184 -6.13 44.19 -6.42
C VAL A 184 -6.17 45.67 -6.08
N LYS A 185 -5.83 46.50 -7.07
CA LYS A 185 -5.96 47.95 -7.03
C LYS A 185 -7.40 48.32 -6.65
N VAL A 186 -7.50 49.04 -5.55
CA VAL A 186 -8.71 49.72 -5.05
C VAL A 186 -9.13 50.79 -6.05
N THR A 187 -10.37 50.70 -6.54
CA THR A 187 -11.13 51.87 -6.99
C THR A 187 -12.57 51.80 -6.47
N ASN A 188 -12.79 52.67 -5.49
CA ASN A 188 -14.01 53.37 -5.07
C ASN A 188 -15.16 52.63 -4.34
N PRO A 189 -15.68 53.24 -3.25
CA PRO A 189 -16.75 52.70 -2.43
C PRO A 189 -18.12 53.12 -2.97
N ILE A 190 -19.06 52.19 -3.04
CA ILE A 190 -20.47 52.50 -3.27
C ILE A 190 -21.27 52.01 -2.07
N SER A 191 -21.69 53.01 -1.30
CA SER A 191 -23.01 53.21 -0.71
C SER A 191 -23.67 52.07 0.07
N SER A 192 -23.72 52.29 1.38
CA SER A 192 -24.58 51.62 2.34
C SER A 192 -26.06 51.81 2.03
N THR A 193 -26.79 50.71 1.82
CA THR A 193 -28.25 50.70 1.92
C THR A 193 -28.73 49.66 2.93
N HIS A 194 -29.39 50.19 3.95
CA HIS A 194 -30.16 49.58 5.03
C HIS A 194 -30.69 48.15 4.81
N PHE A 195 -30.26 47.21 5.66
CA PHE A 195 -31.03 46.01 5.99
C PHE A 195 -31.87 46.27 7.24
N LYS A 196 -33.19 46.26 7.08
CA LYS A 196 -34.17 46.23 8.18
C LYS A 196 -34.31 44.78 8.68
N THR A 197 -34.02 44.58 9.95
CA THR A 197 -34.27 43.34 10.70
C THR A 197 -35.75 43.25 11.08
N PRO A 198 -36.46 42.12 10.84
CA PRO A 198 -37.72 41.84 11.50
C PRO A 198 -37.47 41.07 12.81
N GLN A 199 -37.69 41.73 13.94
CA GLN A 199 -37.89 41.07 15.24
C GLN A 199 -39.17 40.22 15.18
N LYS A 200 -39.07 38.92 15.45
CA LYS A 200 -40.20 38.09 15.86
C LYS A 200 -40.00 37.59 17.29
N LYS A 201 -41.03 37.84 18.09
CA LYS A 201 -41.23 37.49 19.50
C LYS A 201 -41.08 35.98 19.77
N PRO A 202 -40.61 35.58 20.96
CA PRO A 202 -40.76 34.21 21.45
C PRO A 202 -42.13 34.04 22.10
N THR A 203 -42.85 32.99 21.69
CA THR A 203 -44.11 32.57 22.31
C THR A 203 -43.91 31.17 22.90
N THR A 204 -43.79 31.09 24.23
CA THR A 204 -44.07 29.89 25.06
C THR A 204 -45.55 29.52 24.95
N PRO A 205 -45.93 28.22 24.94
CA PRO A 205 -46.25 27.48 26.19
C PRO A 205 -46.11 25.93 26.05
N PRO A 206 -46.68 25.06 26.91
CA PRO A 206 -46.62 24.97 28.36
C PRO A 206 -46.06 23.61 28.86
N THR A 207 -45.85 23.57 30.17
CA THR A 207 -45.48 22.46 31.04
C THR A 207 -46.37 21.21 30.92
N GLU A 208 -45.75 20.04 30.71
CA GLU A 208 -46.29 18.73 31.12
C GLU A 208 -45.21 17.91 31.86
N LYS A 209 -45.42 17.73 33.18
CA LYS A 209 -45.07 16.49 33.92
C LYS A 209 -46.27 15.53 33.73
N PRO A 210 -46.20 14.20 33.96
CA PRO A 210 -45.23 13.39 34.72
C PRO A 210 -44.79 12.12 33.93
N THR A 211 -43.86 11.26 34.35
CA THR A 211 -44.13 10.15 35.28
C THR A 211 -42.86 9.31 35.40
N SER A 212 -42.40 9.12 36.63
CA SER A 212 -41.35 8.20 37.02
C SER A 212 -41.90 6.76 36.99
N ALA A 213 -41.38 5.95 36.05
CA ALA A 213 -41.55 4.50 36.11
C ALA A 213 -40.30 3.90 36.76
N LYS A 214 -40.47 3.41 37.99
CA LYS A 214 -39.55 2.52 38.68
C LYS A 214 -39.54 1.17 37.95
N THR A 215 -38.45 0.85 37.26
CA THR A 215 -38.19 -0.53 36.83
C THR A 215 -37.39 -1.23 37.92
N LYS A 216 -38.06 -2.16 38.61
CA LYS A 216 -37.43 -3.21 39.40
C LYS A 216 -36.59 -4.08 38.47
N ILE A 217 -35.29 -4.18 38.73
CA ILE A 217 -34.47 -5.27 38.19
C ILE A 217 -34.32 -6.29 39.32
N SER A 218 -34.90 -7.45 39.07
CA SER A 218 -34.86 -8.66 39.88
C SER A 218 -33.59 -9.44 39.60
N ASP A 219 -33.18 -10.18 40.62
CA ASP A 219 -32.04 -11.10 40.70
C ASP A 219 -32.03 -12.26 39.69
N GLU A 220 -30.83 -12.87 39.61
CA GLU A 220 -30.44 -14.15 39.01
C GLU A 220 -30.49 -14.23 37.47
N VAL A 221 -29.43 -14.66 36.79
CA VAL A 221 -29.03 -16.07 36.71
C VAL A 221 -27.53 -16.24 36.47
N LYS A 222 -27.00 -17.23 37.21
CA LYS A 222 -25.70 -17.89 37.14
C LYS A 222 -25.46 -18.54 35.76
N THR A 223 -24.29 -18.28 35.16
CA THR A 223 -23.62 -19.29 34.32
C THR A 223 -22.14 -18.93 34.16
N ASN A 224 -21.33 -19.42 35.09
CA ASN A 224 -19.87 -19.37 34.98
C ASN A 224 -19.34 -20.76 35.31
N GLU A 225 -19.53 -21.70 34.37
CA GLU A 225 -19.01 -23.07 34.48
C GLU A 225 -19.11 -23.80 33.12
N LYS A 226 -18.37 -23.32 32.10
CA LYS A 226 -18.11 -24.15 30.90
C LYS A 226 -16.96 -23.67 29.99
N ILE A 227 -15.80 -23.30 30.55
CA ILE A 227 -14.58 -23.10 29.73
C ILE A 227 -13.36 -23.71 30.46
N SER A 228 -13.48 -24.94 30.95
CA SER A 228 -12.39 -25.67 31.62
C SER A 228 -12.04 -27.02 30.98
N ASN A 229 -12.66 -27.42 29.85
CA ASN A 229 -12.52 -28.79 29.32
C ASN A 229 -12.03 -28.89 27.86
N ILE A 230 -11.35 -27.86 27.32
CA ILE A 230 -10.79 -27.93 25.95
C ILE A 230 -9.25 -28.05 25.96
N THR A 231 -8.58 -27.70 27.07
CA THR A 231 -7.11 -27.67 27.13
C THR A 231 -6.46 -29.00 27.55
N GLU A 232 -7.21 -29.94 28.11
CA GLU A 232 -6.67 -31.26 28.54
C GLU A 232 -6.74 -32.36 27.47
N LYS A 233 -7.34 -32.09 26.29
CA LYS A 233 -7.52 -33.11 25.24
C LYS A 233 -6.51 -33.06 24.09
N LEU A 234 -5.52 -32.15 24.15
CA LEU A 234 -4.51 -31.94 23.11
C LEU A 234 -3.07 -32.26 23.56
N GLN A 235 -2.87 -32.70 24.80
CA GLN A 235 -1.55 -33.09 25.32
C GLN A 235 -1.38 -34.61 25.56
N SER A 236 -2.40 -35.43 25.30
CA SER A 236 -2.31 -36.89 25.48
C SER A 236 -2.05 -37.70 24.19
N GLU A 237 -1.65 -37.06 23.09
CA GLU A 237 -1.42 -37.75 21.80
C GLU A 237 0.03 -37.67 21.28
N ILE A 238 0.99 -37.23 22.12
CA ILE A 238 2.41 -37.11 21.75
C ILE A 238 3.29 -38.26 22.30
N GLU A 239 2.78 -39.12 23.19
CA GLU A 239 3.55 -40.27 23.70
C GLU A 239 2.97 -41.61 23.24
N LYS A 240 3.24 -41.98 21.98
CA LYS A 240 3.23 -43.40 21.57
C LYS A 240 4.48 -43.72 20.73
N PRO A 241 5.25 -44.76 21.10
CA PRO A 241 6.41 -45.18 20.32
C PRO A 241 5.97 -45.80 18.98
N PRO A 242 6.70 -45.56 17.88
CA PRO A 242 6.30 -46.03 16.56
C PRO A 242 6.47 -47.55 16.44
N LYS A 243 5.38 -48.22 16.05
CA LYS A 243 5.37 -49.61 15.62
C LYS A 243 6.08 -49.74 14.27
N LYS A 244 7.00 -50.71 14.19
CA LYS A 244 7.57 -51.24 12.94
C LYS A 244 6.44 -51.75 12.03
N VAL A 245 6.44 -51.34 10.78
CA VAL A 245 5.65 -51.95 9.69
C VAL A 245 6.52 -52.10 8.46
N ASP A 246 6.42 -53.28 7.88
CA ASP A 246 7.15 -53.83 6.75
C ASP A 246 6.87 -53.16 5.40
N THR A 247 7.97 -52.97 4.66
CA THR A 247 8.21 -53.29 3.24
C THR A 247 7.06 -53.24 2.21
N LEU A 248 7.10 -52.26 1.29
CA LEU A 248 6.88 -52.37 -0.19
C LEU A 248 6.89 -50.96 -0.88
N PRO A 249 7.04 -50.88 -2.22
CA PRO A 249 8.26 -50.63 -3.02
C PRO A 249 8.49 -49.13 -3.42
N PRO A 250 9.61 -48.76 -4.06
CA PRO A 250 10.07 -47.37 -4.13
C PRO A 250 9.45 -46.58 -5.31
N PRO A 251 9.06 -45.31 -5.10
CA PRO A 251 8.93 -44.35 -6.18
C PRO A 251 10.29 -43.69 -6.47
N THR A 252 10.70 -43.88 -7.71
CA THR A 252 11.77 -43.27 -8.50
C THR A 252 12.31 -41.94 -7.97
N LYS A 253 13.59 -41.97 -7.57
CA LYS A 253 14.44 -40.78 -7.45
C LYS A 253 14.90 -40.36 -8.85
N THR A 254 14.60 -39.11 -9.22
CA THR A 254 15.53 -38.31 -10.04
C THR A 254 15.50 -36.87 -9.51
N LYS A 255 16.15 -36.64 -8.37
CA LYS A 255 16.71 -35.32 -8.04
C LYS A 255 18.10 -35.30 -8.68
N GLU A 256 18.18 -34.80 -9.91
CA GLU A 256 19.43 -34.29 -10.45
C GLU A 256 19.75 -32.99 -9.68
N THR A 257 20.58 -33.12 -8.66
CA THR A 257 21.38 -31.99 -8.20
C THR A 257 22.41 -31.72 -9.28
N ILE A 258 22.14 -30.71 -10.11
CA ILE A 258 23.10 -30.14 -11.06
C ILE A 258 24.32 -29.69 -10.24
N LYS A 259 25.44 -30.38 -10.41
CA LYS A 259 26.75 -29.86 -10.01
C LYS A 259 26.98 -28.62 -10.86
N VAL A 260 27.03 -27.45 -10.22
CA VAL A 260 27.36 -26.18 -10.87
C VAL A 260 28.75 -26.32 -11.47
N ASP A 261 28.78 -26.31 -12.79
CA ASP A 261 29.98 -26.40 -13.62
C ASP A 261 30.77 -25.08 -13.46
N ASN A 262 31.96 -25.17 -12.85
CA ASN A 262 32.78 -24.01 -12.47
C ASN A 262 33.18 -23.16 -13.69
N ASP A 263 33.25 -23.80 -14.86
CA ASP A 263 33.58 -23.17 -16.14
C ASP A 263 32.48 -22.18 -16.60
N SER A 264 31.21 -22.49 -16.32
CA SER A 264 30.08 -21.63 -16.69
C SER A 264 30.07 -20.32 -15.91
N ALA A 265 30.42 -20.35 -14.63
CA ALA A 265 30.53 -19.17 -13.79
C ALA A 265 31.68 -18.26 -14.26
N MET A 266 32.82 -18.85 -14.64
CA MET A 266 33.97 -18.10 -15.13
C MET A 266 33.71 -17.41 -16.48
N LEU A 267 32.97 -18.07 -17.38
CA LEU A 267 32.56 -17.48 -18.66
C LEU A 267 31.63 -16.27 -18.47
N ILE A 268 30.62 -16.37 -17.61
CA ILE A 268 29.69 -15.27 -17.31
C ILE A 268 30.45 -14.07 -16.73
N LYS A 269 31.34 -14.32 -15.76
CA LYS A 269 32.17 -13.28 -15.15
C LYS A 269 33.08 -12.56 -16.16
N ASN A 270 33.69 -13.32 -17.07
CA ASN A 270 34.55 -12.75 -18.10
C ASN A 270 33.76 -11.87 -19.08
N SER A 271 32.52 -12.26 -19.42
CA SER A 271 31.64 -11.45 -20.27
C SER A 271 31.25 -10.13 -19.60
N PHE A 272 30.88 -10.16 -18.32
CA PHE A 272 30.61 -8.93 -17.55
C PHE A 272 31.84 -8.01 -17.48
N LYS A 273 33.03 -8.56 -17.18
CA LYS A 273 34.27 -7.78 -17.15
C LYS A 273 34.59 -7.15 -18.51
N THR A 274 34.35 -7.87 -19.60
CA THR A 274 34.56 -7.37 -20.97
C THR A 274 33.60 -6.23 -21.29
N LEU A 275 32.34 -6.33 -20.85
CA LEU A 275 31.35 -5.27 -21.01
C LEU A 275 31.76 -4.01 -20.23
N ILE A 276 32.19 -4.15 -18.96
CA ILE A 276 32.68 -3.05 -18.11
C ILE A 276 33.84 -2.29 -18.78
N GLN A 277 34.76 -2.99 -19.43
CA GLN A 277 35.89 -2.36 -20.13
C GLN A 277 35.47 -1.54 -21.36
N LYS A 278 34.35 -1.89 -21.99
CA LYS A 278 33.85 -1.22 -23.20
C LYS A 278 32.83 -0.11 -22.91
N LEU A 279 32.27 -0.07 -21.70
CA LEU A 279 31.12 0.76 -21.32
C LEU A 279 31.24 2.25 -21.70
N HIS A 280 32.42 2.85 -21.53
CA HIS A 280 32.68 4.26 -21.88
C HIS A 280 32.60 4.57 -23.39
N LYS A 281 32.58 3.55 -24.25
CA LYS A 281 32.56 3.68 -25.71
C LYS A 281 31.23 3.25 -26.34
N LEU A 282 30.34 2.65 -25.56
CA LEU A 282 29.09 2.11 -26.06
C LEU A 282 27.98 3.16 -25.99
N ASN A 283 27.14 3.17 -27.01
CA ASN A 283 25.82 3.77 -26.91
C ASN A 283 24.84 2.81 -26.21
N GLY A 284 23.65 3.30 -25.86
CA GLY A 284 22.67 2.49 -25.13
C GLY A 284 22.20 1.25 -25.89
N GLU A 285 22.05 1.35 -27.21
CA GLU A 285 21.66 0.23 -28.07
C GLU A 285 22.73 -0.88 -28.09
N GLU A 286 23.99 -0.51 -28.27
CA GLU A 286 25.13 -1.44 -28.26
C GLU A 286 25.32 -2.09 -26.89
N PHE A 287 25.17 -1.32 -25.82
CA PHE A 287 25.15 -1.84 -24.45
C PHE A 287 24.04 -2.86 -24.25
N SER A 288 22.81 -2.54 -24.65
CA SER A 288 21.67 -3.44 -24.54
C SER A 288 21.90 -4.74 -25.30
N LYS A 289 22.52 -4.68 -26.48
CA LYS A 289 22.85 -5.86 -27.28
C LYS A 289 23.91 -6.75 -26.62
N GLU A 290 24.98 -6.17 -26.09
CA GLU A 290 26.00 -6.93 -25.36
C GLU A 290 25.44 -7.55 -24.07
N MET A 291 24.56 -6.82 -23.37
CA MET A 291 23.85 -7.34 -22.20
C MET A 291 22.86 -8.47 -22.55
N GLU A 292 22.21 -8.42 -23.72
CA GLU A 292 21.31 -9.47 -24.20
C GLU A 292 22.08 -10.77 -24.46
N ASN A 293 23.29 -10.69 -25.03
CA ASN A 293 24.19 -11.84 -25.18
C ASN A 293 24.55 -12.47 -23.82
N ILE A 294 24.82 -11.64 -22.81
CA ILE A 294 25.12 -12.12 -21.44
C ILE A 294 23.89 -12.77 -20.82
N ALA A 295 22.69 -12.20 -21.02
CA ALA A 295 21.44 -12.76 -20.54
C ALA A 295 21.15 -14.15 -21.16
N GLU A 296 21.40 -14.31 -22.46
CA GLU A 296 21.30 -15.60 -23.14
C GLU A 296 22.31 -16.62 -22.59
N LEU A 297 23.56 -16.20 -22.37
CA LEU A 297 24.59 -17.05 -21.76
C LEU A 297 24.20 -17.54 -20.36
N ILE A 298 23.64 -16.65 -19.52
CA ILE A 298 23.15 -17.01 -18.19
C ILE A 298 21.99 -17.99 -18.30
N LEU A 299 21.04 -17.74 -19.20
CA LEU A 299 19.88 -18.61 -19.40
C LEU A 299 20.31 -20.00 -19.88
N GLU A 300 21.28 -20.09 -20.78
CA GLU A 300 21.80 -21.36 -21.31
C GLU A 300 22.54 -22.16 -20.23
N LYS A 301 23.39 -21.50 -19.42
CA LYS A 301 24.28 -22.19 -18.47
C LYS A 301 23.71 -22.38 -17.07
N LYS A 302 22.92 -21.44 -16.58
CA LYS A 302 22.37 -21.42 -15.20
C LYS A 302 20.86 -21.57 -15.16
N GLY A 303 20.18 -21.44 -16.30
CA GLY A 303 18.73 -21.47 -16.37
C GLY A 303 18.08 -20.15 -15.94
N PHE A 304 16.77 -20.20 -15.74
CA PHE A 304 15.98 -19.02 -15.41
C PHE A 304 16.22 -18.57 -13.96
N SER A 305 16.47 -17.27 -13.76
CA SER A 305 16.67 -16.69 -12.42
C SER A 305 15.96 -15.35 -12.26
N VAL A 306 15.68 -14.96 -11.01
CA VAL A 306 15.12 -13.63 -10.69
C VAL A 306 16.07 -12.52 -11.15
N THR A 307 17.38 -12.75 -11.07
CA THR A 307 18.41 -11.81 -11.55
C THR A 307 18.31 -11.58 -13.07
N LEU A 308 17.92 -12.59 -13.85
CA LEU A 308 17.71 -12.46 -15.29
C LEU A 308 16.58 -11.47 -15.63
N HIS A 309 15.55 -11.36 -14.79
CA HIS A 309 14.52 -10.34 -14.95
C HIS A 309 15.07 -8.93 -14.73
N LYS A 310 15.93 -8.73 -13.72
CA LYS A 310 16.60 -7.43 -13.48
C LYS A 310 17.47 -7.04 -14.67
N ILE A 311 18.24 -8.00 -15.20
CA ILE A 311 19.06 -7.85 -16.41
C ILE A 311 18.19 -7.43 -17.60
N ARG A 312 17.08 -8.13 -17.88
CA ARG A 312 16.15 -7.79 -18.97
C ARG A 312 15.49 -6.43 -18.79
N SER A 313 15.15 -6.05 -17.56
CA SER A 313 14.63 -4.71 -17.26
C SER A 313 15.66 -3.64 -17.62
N LYS A 314 16.92 -3.82 -17.24
CA LYS A 314 18.01 -2.87 -17.57
C LYS A 314 18.28 -2.83 -19.07
N ILE A 315 18.25 -3.96 -19.78
CA ILE A 315 18.35 -4.00 -21.26
C ILE A 315 17.27 -3.11 -21.89
N ASN A 316 16.02 -3.23 -21.44
CA ASN A 316 14.90 -2.47 -21.99
C ASN A 316 15.02 -0.96 -21.71
N GLN A 317 15.62 -0.55 -20.59
CA GLN A 317 15.85 0.86 -20.28
C GLN A 317 16.78 1.53 -21.30
N TYR A 318 17.84 0.84 -21.74
CA TYR A 318 18.83 1.41 -22.65
C TYR A 318 18.61 1.06 -24.12
N LYS A 319 17.68 0.14 -24.44
CA LYS A 319 17.42 -0.35 -25.81
C LYS A 319 17.07 0.76 -26.81
N ASN A 320 16.45 1.84 -26.33
CA ASN A 320 16.06 3.00 -27.15
C ASN A 320 16.95 4.22 -26.91
N HIS A 321 18.05 4.08 -26.17
CA HIS A 321 18.93 5.19 -25.83
C HIS A 321 20.00 5.38 -26.92
N LEU A 322 19.74 6.32 -27.83
CA LEU A 322 20.59 6.61 -28.99
C LEU A 322 21.91 7.33 -28.64
N GLY A 323 22.02 7.89 -27.43
CA GLY A 323 23.22 8.57 -26.95
C GLY A 323 24.26 7.63 -26.35
N HIS A 324 25.50 8.14 -26.24
CA HIS A 324 26.54 7.51 -25.42
C HIS A 324 26.09 7.48 -23.95
N LEU A 325 26.52 6.45 -23.23
CA LEU A 325 26.26 6.36 -21.79
C LEU A 325 27.01 7.47 -21.06
N ASN A 326 26.30 8.21 -20.20
CA ASN A 326 26.93 9.23 -19.36
C ASN A 326 27.62 8.56 -18.15
N ASP A 327 28.51 9.29 -17.47
CA ASP A 327 29.27 8.73 -16.33
C ASP A 327 28.38 8.28 -15.15
N VAL A 328 27.19 8.87 -15.01
CA VAL A 328 26.21 8.51 -13.97
C VAL A 328 25.57 7.16 -14.31
N ASP A 329 25.16 6.96 -15.56
CA ASP A 329 24.63 5.72 -16.09
C ASP A 329 25.68 4.60 -16.03
N ILE A 330 26.92 4.90 -16.40
CA ILE A 330 28.03 3.94 -16.33
C ILE A 330 28.23 3.48 -14.87
N SER A 331 28.23 4.40 -13.91
CA SER A 331 28.38 4.07 -12.49
C SER A 331 27.24 3.17 -12.00
N HIS A 332 25.99 3.51 -12.33
CA HIS A 332 24.82 2.71 -11.97
C HIS A 332 24.84 1.32 -12.65
N ILE A 333 25.29 1.23 -13.89
CA ILE A 333 25.40 -0.04 -14.62
C ILE A 333 26.45 -0.93 -13.96
N ILE A 334 27.61 -0.40 -13.58
CA ILE A 334 28.66 -1.16 -12.90
C ILE A 334 28.16 -1.70 -11.56
N GLU A 335 27.52 -0.86 -10.74
CA GLU A 335 26.93 -1.28 -9.46
C GLU A 335 25.90 -2.40 -9.64
N SER A 336 25.05 -2.29 -10.67
CA SER A 336 24.06 -3.33 -11.00
C SER A 336 24.73 -4.64 -11.42
N ILE A 337 25.80 -4.58 -12.21
CA ILE A 337 26.56 -5.76 -12.64
C ILE A 337 27.21 -6.46 -11.45
N GLU A 338 27.81 -5.71 -10.52
CA GLU A 338 28.41 -6.28 -9.31
C GLU A 338 27.35 -6.96 -8.42
N GLU A 339 26.17 -6.34 -8.27
CA GLU A 339 25.03 -6.97 -7.57
C GLU A 339 24.63 -8.29 -8.25
N TRP A 340 24.53 -8.32 -9.58
CA TRP A 340 24.13 -9.51 -10.32
C TRP A 340 25.18 -10.61 -10.28
N GLU A 341 26.47 -10.27 -10.36
CA GLU A 341 27.57 -11.23 -10.20
C GLU A 341 27.44 -11.97 -8.86
N ASN A 342 27.16 -11.25 -7.75
CA ASN A 342 26.98 -11.85 -6.43
C ASN A 342 25.76 -12.78 -6.32
N HIS A 343 24.77 -12.64 -7.20
CA HIS A 343 23.55 -13.45 -7.20
C HIS A 343 23.57 -14.60 -8.21
N ILE A 344 24.43 -14.56 -9.23
CA ILE A 344 24.49 -15.54 -10.33
C ILE A 344 25.67 -16.52 -10.16
N LEU A 345 26.81 -16.00 -9.71
CA LEU A 345 28.05 -16.75 -9.50
C LEU A 345 28.07 -17.35 -8.10
#